data_AF-A0A839VUB0-F1
#
_entry.id   AF-A0A839VUB0-F1
#
_cell.length_a   1.000
_cell.length_b   1.000
_cell.length_c   1.000
_cell.angle_alpha   90.00
_cell.angle_beta   90.00
_cell.angle_gamma   90.00
#
_symmetry.space_group_name_H-M   'P 1'
#
loop_
_entity.id
_entity.type
_entity.pdbx_description
1 polymer ?
#
loop_
_entity_poly.entity_id
_entity_poly.type
_entity_poly.pdbx_seq_one_letter_code
_entity_poly.pdbx_strand_id
1 'polypeptide(L)' 'MTAASVFDGTTHPLEHNEVERHYFLYTLQKTSRSGPSAYRRAIEAATGGLPTWAMRGKPGRKQQSTKEQL' A
#
# COMPACT_ATOMS: atom_id res chain seq x y z
N MET A 1 -9.60 -23.41 23.35
CA MET A 1 -9.15 -22.07 23.77
C MET A 1 -8.79 -21.31 22.50
N THR A 2 -9.76 -20.59 21.92
CA THR A 2 -9.56 -19.86 20.66
C THR A 2 -9.04 -18.47 21.02
N ALA A 3 -7.80 -18.17 20.65
CA ALA A 3 -7.20 -16.87 20.88
C ALA A 3 -8.03 -15.81 20.13
N ALA A 4 -8.80 -15.02 20.88
CA ALA A 4 -9.38 -13.80 20.37
C ALA A 4 -8.21 -12.87 20.02
N SER A 5 -7.94 -12.73 18.73
CA SER A 5 -6.98 -11.75 18.22
C SER A 5 -7.50 -10.38 18.64
N VAL A 6 -6.88 -9.83 19.68
CA VAL A 6 -7.11 -8.47 20.14
C VAL A 6 -6.59 -7.58 19.04
N PHE A 7 -7.50 -7.11 18.21
CA PHE A 7 -7.20 -6.15 17.16
C PHE A 7 -6.96 -4.81 17.85
N ASP A 8 -5.74 -4.60 18.35
CA ASP A 8 -5.29 -3.29 18.80
C ASP A 8 -5.41 -2.38 17.57
N GLY A 9 -6.41 -1.49 17.55
CA GLY A 9 -6.89 -0.74 16.38
C GLY A 9 -5.87 0.19 15.71
N THR A 10 -4.61 0.07 16.11
CA THR A 10 -3.43 0.77 15.65
C THR A 10 -2.76 0.07 14.46
N THR A 11 -3.02 -1.23 14.23
CA THR A 11 -2.33 -2.03 13.20
C THR A 11 -3.28 -2.50 12.09
N HIS A 12 -2.86 -2.38 10.83
CA HIS A 12 -3.67 -2.78 9.68
C HIS A 12 -3.90 -4.31 9.64
N PRO A 13 -5.09 -4.81 9.23
CA PRO A 13 -5.40 -6.26 9.31
C PRO A 13 -4.51 -7.14 8.42
N LEU A 14 -3.97 -6.55 7.36
CA LEU A 14 -3.06 -7.22 6.43
C LEU A 14 -1.57 -6.97 6.76
N GLU A 15 -1.26 -6.33 7.88
CA GLU A 15 0.13 -6.00 8.24
C GLU A 15 0.99 -7.27 8.37
N HIS A 16 0.44 -8.31 9.00
CA HIS A 16 1.12 -9.59 9.24
C HIS A 16 0.85 -10.65 8.16
N ASN A 17 0.14 -10.32 7.09
CA ASN A 17 -0.12 -11.26 6.00
C ASN A 17 1.04 -11.29 5.00
N GLU A 18 1.97 -12.23 5.20
CA GLU A 18 3.18 -12.36 4.39
C GLU A 18 2.89 -12.72 2.93
N VAL A 19 1.82 -13.48 2.66
CA VAL A 19 1.45 -13.91 1.31
C VAL A 19 1.02 -12.70 0.47
N GLU A 20 0.14 -11.87 1.03
CA GLU A 20 -0.33 -10.64 0.38
C GLU A 20 0.82 -9.64 0.20
N ARG A 21 1.66 -9.47 1.23
CA ARG A 21 2.87 -8.63 1.15
C ARG A 21 3.77 -9.09 0.00
N HIS A 22 4.03 -10.40 -0.12
CA HIS A 22 4.87 -10.93 -1.19
C HIS A 22 4.22 -10.73 -2.56
N TYR A 23 2.91 -10.98 -2.67
CA TYR A 23 2.16 -10.76 -3.90
C TYR A 23 2.27 -9.30 -4.37
N PHE A 24 2.04 -8.34 -3.47
CA PHE A 24 2.10 -6.92 -3.81
C PHE A 24 3.51 -6.45 -4.18
N LEU A 25 4.53 -6.86 -3.43
CA LEU A 25 5.90 -6.38 -3.61
C LEU A 25 6.59 -7.01 -4.84
N TYR A 26 6.35 -8.30 -5.10
CA TYR A 26 7.15 -9.04 -6.10
C TYR A 26 6.36 -9.47 -7.32
N THR A 27 5.10 -9.88 -7.16
CA THR A 27 4.31 -10.42 -8.27
C THR A 27 3.61 -9.30 -9.02
N LEU A 28 2.87 -8.47 -8.31
CA LEU A 28 1.98 -7.47 -8.89
C LEU A 28 2.73 -6.35 -9.64
N GLN A 29 3.92 -5.98 -9.15
CA GLN A 29 4.77 -4.99 -9.82
C GLN A 29 5.34 -5.48 -11.16
N LYS A 30 5.54 -6.80 -11.30
CA LYS A 30 6.09 -7.41 -12.51
C LYS A 30 5.02 -7.67 -13.57
N THR A 31 3.81 -8.02 -13.13
CA THR A 31 2.72 -8.40 -14.02
C THR A 31 1.92 -7.21 -14.54
N SER A 32 1.89 -6.09 -13.81
CA SER A 32 1.09 -4.94 -14.22
C SER A 32 1.70 -3.61 -13.77
N ARG A 33 1.70 -2.63 -14.69
CA ARG A 33 2.14 -1.25 -14.39
C ARG A 33 1.14 -0.50 -13.51
N SER A 34 -0.15 -0.83 -13.58
CA SER A 34 -1.23 -0.18 -12.81
C SER A 34 -1.73 -1.02 -11.64
N GLY A 35 -1.45 -2.34 -11.63
CA GLY A 35 -1.87 -3.29 -10.60
C GLY A 35 -1.65 -2.81 -9.16
N PRO A 36 -0.44 -2.36 -8.78
CA PRO A 36 -0.18 -1.87 -7.42
C PRO A 36 -1.05 -0.69 -6.99
N SER A 37 -1.51 0.13 -7.94
CA SER A 37 -2.39 1.27 -7.63
C SER A 37 -3.83 0.83 -7.44
N ALA A 38 -4.32 -0.09 -8.27
CA ALA A 38 -5.65 -0.67 -8.14
C ALA A 38 -5.80 -1.47 -6.84
N TYR A 39 -4.80 -2.29 -6.52
CA TYR A 39 -4.76 -3.10 -5.31
C TYR A 39 -4.82 -2.25 -4.04
N ARG A 40 -4.08 -1.13 -3.98
CA ARG A 40 -4.17 -0.19 -2.85
C ARG A 40 -5.57 0.41 -2.70
N ARG A 41 -6.19 0.86 -3.79
CA ARG A 41 -7.57 1.38 -3.73
C ARG A 41 -8.56 0.33 -3.23
N ALA A 42 -8.39 -0.92 -3.64
CA ALA A 42 -9.24 -2.02 -3.20
C ALA A 42 -9.09 -2.32 -1.70
N ILE A 43 -7.85 -2.38 -1.20
CA ILE A 43 -7.59 -2.55 0.24
C ILE A 43 -8.18 -1.39 1.02
N GLU A 44 -7.86 -0.16 0.64
CA GLU A 44 -8.32 1.04 1.35
C GLU A 44 -9.86 1.11 1.43
N ALA A 45 -10.55 0.73 0.35
CA ALA A 45 -12.01 0.65 0.35
C ALA A 45 -12.58 -0.46 1.25
N ALA A 46 -11.86 -1.57 1.41
CA ALA A 46 -12.33 -2.73 2.19
C ALA A 46 -11.98 -2.63 3.68
N THR A 47 -10.81 -2.09 4.02
CA THR A 47 -10.26 -2.06 5.38
C THR A 47 -10.22 -0.66 5.99
N GLY A 48 -10.50 0.38 5.20
CA GLY A 48 -10.45 1.78 5.62
C GLY A 48 -9.04 2.36 5.73
N GLY A 49 -8.00 1.62 5.33
CA GLY A 49 -6.61 2.07 5.40
C GLY A 49 -5.66 1.22 4.56
N LEU A 50 -4.36 1.49 4.68
CA LEU A 50 -3.32 0.72 3.98
C LEU A 50 -2.31 0.15 4.96
N PRO A 51 -1.80 -1.07 4.73
CA PRO A 51 -0.70 -1.62 5.52
C PRO A 51 0.60 -0.90 5.19
N THR A 52 1.56 -0.91 6.11
CA THR A 52 2.80 -0.12 6.00
C THR A 52 3.60 -0.50 4.76
N TRP A 53 3.62 -1.79 4.41
CA TRP A 53 4.30 -2.30 3.23
C TRP A 53 3.64 -1.89 1.90
N ALA A 54 2.36 -1.48 1.91
CA ALA A 54 1.66 -0.96 0.73
C ALA A 54 1.65 0.58 0.66
N MET A 55 2.00 1.27 1.73
CA MET A 55 2.07 2.73 1.73
C MET A 55 3.11 3.25 0.71
N ARG A 56 2.86 4.42 0.11
CA ARG A 56 3.86 5.07 -0.76
C ARG A 56 5.00 5.57 0.12
N GLY A 57 6.18 4.98 -0.03
CA GLY A 57 7.39 5.43 0.69
C GLY A 57 7.85 6.86 0.34
N LYS A 58 7.38 7.45 -0.78
CA LYS A 58 7.62 8.86 -1.12
C LYS A 58 6.38 9.48 -1.78
N PRO A 59 5.85 10.62 -1.28
CA PRO A 59 5.01 11.47 -2.11
C PRO A 59 5.80 11.85 -3.36
N GLY A 60 5.14 11.96 -4.51
CA GLY A 60 5.79 12.15 -5.81
C GLY A 60 6.83 13.28 -5.81
N ARG A 61 7.82 13.16 -6.70
CA ARG A 61 8.87 14.18 -6.93
C ARG A 61 8.22 15.56 -7.02
N LYS A 62 8.66 16.53 -6.19
CA LYS A 62 8.23 17.94 -6.31
C LYS A 62 8.38 18.34 -7.78
N GLN A 63 7.32 18.92 -8.36
CA GLN A 63 7.43 19.47 -9.71
C GLN A 63 8.55 20.51 -9.70
N GLN A 64 9.57 20.31 -10.54
CA GLN A 64 10.51 21.38 -10.80
C GLN A 64 9.69 22.48 -11.48
N SER A 65 9.50 23.59 -10.78
CA SER A 65 8.98 24.81 -11.38
C SER A 65 9.86 25.10 -12.57
N THR A 66 9.35 24.86 -13.78
CA THR A 66 9.95 25.36 -15.01
C THR A 66 10.07 26.86 -14.80
N LYS A 67 11.29 27.34 -14.55
CA LYS A 67 11.58 28.77 -14.66
C LYS A 67 11.46 29.06 -16.15
N GLU A 68 10.25 29.40 -16.56
CA GLU A 68 10.02 30.19 -17.74
C GLU A 68 10.69 31.56 -17.53
N GLN A 69 11.40 31.99 -18.57
CA GLN A 69 11.71 33.39 -18.93
C GLN A 69 12.91 33.98 -18.17
N LEU A 70 13.91 34.60 -18.80
CA LEU A 70 13.97 35.35 -20.07
C LEU A 70 15.40 35.26 -20.64
#